data_AF-A0A226X3S3-F1
#
_entry.id   AF-A0A226X3S3-F1
#
_cell.length_a   1.000
_cell.length_b   1.000
_cell.length_c   1.000
_cell.angle_alpha   90.00
_cell.angle_beta   90.00
_cell.angle_gamma   90.00
#
_symmetry.space_group_name_H-M   'P 1'
#
loop_
_entity.id
_entity.type
_entity.pdbx_description
1 polymer ?
#
loop_
_entity_poly.entity_id
_entity_poly.type
_entity_poly.pdbx_seq_one_letter_code
_entity_poly.pdbx_strand_id
1 'polypeptide(L)'
;MVGKRRRQRTVPVSAATVRALRAHWADRGENFDAACDDAPLIAPLVIPATLTARAKHGNEDGDRGEHPTDVQSDGGNRARAKKAYAPDALARLVRQGMKQLAGELLRAGVLSHDAHAQLLETSAHAFRHTFGTRAVARDMPIDVVQRVLGHASLQTTSIYVRAERQRMLDAAAQYYSEDGS
;
A
#
# COMPACT_ATOMS: atom_id res chain seq x y z
N MET A 1 -1.03 5.94 -10.42
CA MET A 1 0.10 6.12 -9.47
C MET A 1 1.34 6.57 -10.23
N VAL A 2 1.95 7.70 -9.86
CA VAL A 2 3.17 8.22 -10.49
C VAL A 2 4.37 7.89 -9.61
N GLY A 3 5.32 7.11 -10.13
CA GLY A 3 6.59 6.81 -9.47
C GLY A 3 7.71 7.81 -9.84
N LYS A 4 8.82 7.77 -9.09
CA LYS A 4 10.05 8.62 -9.06
C LYS A 4 10.72 9.01 -10.42
N ARG A 5 10.16 8.63 -11.57
CA ARG A 5 10.61 9.03 -12.93
C ARG A 5 9.50 9.67 -13.78
N ARG A 6 8.41 10.17 -13.16
CA ARG A 6 7.23 10.71 -13.86
C ARG A 6 6.58 9.74 -14.88
N ARG A 7 6.91 8.45 -14.84
CA ARG A 7 6.27 7.45 -15.71
C ARG A 7 4.95 7.02 -15.07
N GLN A 8 3.84 7.41 -15.70
CA GLN A 8 2.54 6.82 -15.44
C GLN A 8 2.59 5.34 -15.80
N ARG A 9 1.96 4.51 -14.96
CA ARG A 9 1.83 3.08 -15.18
C ARG A 9 0.42 2.65 -14.84
N THR A 10 -0.16 1.84 -15.70
CA THR A 10 -1.40 1.12 -15.41
C THR A 10 -1.05 -0.12 -14.60
N VAL A 11 -1.63 -0.23 -13.40
CA VAL A 11 -1.45 -1.38 -12.52
C VAL A 11 -2.81 -2.06 -12.35
N PRO A 12 -2.99 -3.30 -12.84
CA PRO A 12 -4.21 -4.03 -12.58
C PRO A 12 -4.34 -4.29 -11.07
N VAL A 13 -5.53 -4.05 -10.54
CA VAL A 13 -5.87 -4.30 -9.13
C VAL A 13 -7.00 -5.30 -9.04
N SER A 14 -7.02 -6.09 -7.98
CA SER A 14 -8.07 -7.08 -7.78
C SER A 14 -9.42 -6.42 -7.51
N ALA A 15 -10.52 -7.12 -7.81
CA ALA A 15 -11.87 -6.67 -7.42
C ALA A 15 -11.98 -6.44 -5.90
N ALA A 16 -11.28 -7.23 -5.08
CA ALA A 16 -11.23 -7.03 -3.64
C ALA A 16 -10.57 -5.70 -3.26
N THR A 17 -9.47 -5.32 -3.94
CA THR A 17 -8.82 -4.03 -3.77
C THR A 17 -9.76 -2.88 -4.14
N VAL A 18 -10.48 -2.99 -5.25
CA VAL A 18 -11.46 -1.97 -5.66
C VAL A 18 -12.60 -1.85 -4.64
N ARG A 19 -13.13 -2.96 -4.13
CA ARG A 19 -14.15 -2.93 -3.07
C ARG A 19 -13.64 -2.25 -1.80
N ALA A 20 -12.41 -2.55 -1.37
CA ALA A 20 -11.80 -1.92 -0.20
C ALA A 20 -11.62 -0.40 -0.40
N LEU A 21 -11.24 0.03 -1.60
CA LEU A 21 -11.17 1.46 -1.93
C LEU A 21 -12.54 2.12 -1.88
N ARG A 22 -13.58 1.50 -2.46
CA ARG A 22 -14.96 2.03 -2.37
C ARG A 22 -15.43 2.16 -0.93
N ALA A 23 -15.19 1.15 -0.10
CA ALA A 23 -15.53 1.19 1.32
C ALA A 23 -14.81 2.33 2.05
N HIS A 24 -13.50 2.48 1.84
CA HIS A 24 -12.71 3.59 2.43
C HIS A 24 -13.23 4.97 2.01
N TRP A 25 -13.71 5.12 0.78
CA TRP A 25 -14.30 6.37 0.30
C TRP A 25 -15.67 6.62 0.92
N ALA A 26 -16.50 5.58 1.07
CA ALA A 26 -17.76 5.67 1.79
C ALA A 26 -17.55 6.09 3.26
N ASP A 27 -16.52 5.55 3.93
CA ASP A 27 -16.13 5.96 5.29
C ASP A 27 -15.76 7.45 5.38
N ARG A 28 -15.34 8.07 4.27
CA ARG A 28 -15.04 9.51 4.15
C ARG A 28 -16.26 10.36 3.79
N GLY A 29 -17.41 9.75 3.54
CA GLY A 29 -18.59 10.38 2.96
C GLY A 29 -18.41 10.77 1.49
N GLU A 30 -17.52 10.09 0.76
CA GLU A 30 -17.18 10.38 -0.64
C GLU A 30 -17.57 9.21 -1.55
N ASN A 31 -17.88 9.50 -2.82
CA ASN A 31 -18.20 8.48 -3.81
C ASN A 31 -16.98 8.20 -4.71
N PHE A 32 -16.42 6.99 -4.60
CA PHE A 32 -15.27 6.54 -5.39
C PHE A 32 -15.54 6.56 -6.90
N ASP A 33 -16.74 6.17 -7.34
CA ASP A 33 -17.05 6.03 -8.76
C ASP A 33 -17.46 7.37 -9.42
N ALA A 34 -17.74 8.40 -8.62
CA ALA A 34 -18.08 9.75 -9.09
C ALA A 34 -16.94 10.78 -8.86
N ALA A 35 -15.78 10.32 -8.41
CA ALA A 35 -14.67 11.18 -8.06
C ALA A 35 -13.95 11.76 -9.28
N CYS A 36 -13.71 13.08 -9.29
CA CYS A 36 -12.82 13.72 -10.25
C CYS A 36 -11.34 13.38 -9.94
N ASP A 37 -10.50 13.43 -10.98
CA ASP A 37 -9.12 12.89 -11.06
C ASP A 37 -8.12 13.33 -9.96
N ASP A 38 -8.43 14.36 -9.17
CA ASP A 38 -7.49 15.01 -8.25
C ASP A 38 -7.62 14.59 -6.77
N ALA A 39 -8.62 13.76 -6.42
CA ALA A 39 -8.78 13.31 -5.04
C ALA A 39 -7.79 12.19 -4.67
N PRO A 40 -7.14 12.25 -3.49
CA PRO A 40 -6.22 11.19 -3.08
C PRO A 40 -6.96 9.88 -2.83
N LEU A 41 -6.51 8.82 -3.50
CA LEU A 41 -7.05 7.46 -3.40
C LEU A 41 -7.16 6.96 -1.95
N ILE A 42 -6.20 7.32 -1.10
CA ILE A 42 -6.16 6.97 0.31
C ILE A 42 -5.84 8.23 1.12
N ALA A 43 -6.71 8.57 2.07
CA ALA A 43 -6.57 9.73 2.96
C ALA A 43 -7.11 9.41 4.37
N PRO A 44 -6.64 10.12 5.41
CA PRO A 44 -7.07 9.88 6.78
C PRO A 44 -8.57 10.10 6.99
N LEU A 45 -9.21 9.16 7.72
CA LEU A 45 -10.59 9.31 8.22
C LEU A 45 -10.68 10.31 9.39
N VAL A 46 -9.64 10.31 10.23
CA VAL A 46 -9.49 11.25 11.35
C VAL A 46 -8.10 11.87 11.21
N ILE A 47 -8.03 13.21 11.13
CA ILE A 47 -6.78 13.95 11.27
C ILE A 47 -6.64 14.24 12.77
N PRO A 48 -5.72 13.59 13.51
CA PRO A 48 -5.51 13.92 14.90
C PRO A 48 -5.06 15.38 14.99
N ALA A 49 -5.72 16.18 15.81
CA ALA A 49 -5.34 17.56 16.09
C ALA A 49 -4.11 17.61 17.03
N THR A 50 -2.99 17.00 16.64
CA THR A 50 -1.73 17.16 17.38
C THR A 50 -0.99 18.40 16.89
N LEU A 51 -0.42 19.18 17.83
CA LEU A 51 0.26 20.45 17.58
C LEU A 51 1.40 20.33 16.53
N THR A 52 2.02 19.16 16.41
CA THR A 52 3.06 18.86 15.41
C THR A 52 2.52 18.82 13.97
N ALA A 53 1.25 18.50 13.77
CA ALA A 53 0.59 18.54 12.46
C ALA A 53 0.27 19.97 12.00
N ARG A 54 0.11 20.93 12.94
CA ARG A 54 -0.02 22.35 12.64
C ARG A 54 1.31 22.96 12.18
N ALA A 55 2.43 22.54 12.77
CA ALA A 55 3.77 23.02 12.41
C ALA A 55 4.24 22.55 11.00
N LYS A 56 3.84 21.36 10.54
CA LYS A 56 4.19 20.87 9.17
C LYS A 56 3.20 21.32 8.08
N HIS A 57 2.13 22.02 8.44
CA HIS A 57 1.11 22.51 7.51
C HIS A 57 0.81 24.00 7.65
N GLY A 58 1.55 24.72 8.50
CA GLY A 58 1.47 26.17 8.64
C GLY A 58 2.69 26.83 8.01
N ASN A 59 2.45 27.48 6.87
CA ASN A 59 3.24 28.55 6.28
C ASN A 59 4.70 28.24 5.89
N GLU A 60 4.88 27.77 4.65
CA GLU A 60 5.98 28.28 3.82
C GLU A 60 5.31 29.12 2.74
N ASP A 61 5.38 30.43 2.89
CA ASP A 61 5.64 31.39 1.82
C ASP A 61 5.99 32.71 2.48
N GLY A 62 7.24 33.13 2.28
CA GLY A 62 7.68 34.45 2.69
C GLY A 62 7.07 35.48 1.75
N ASP A 63 6.47 36.53 2.30
CA ASP A 63 6.62 37.85 1.72
C ASP A 63 6.44 38.93 2.80
N ARG A 64 7.18 40.00 2.60
CA ARG A 64 7.41 41.14 3.47
C ARG A 64 6.45 42.25 3.01
N GLY A 65 5.62 42.81 3.89
CA GLY A 65 4.96 44.11 3.61
C GLY A 65 3.48 44.23 3.98
N GLU A 66 3.23 44.99 5.05
CA GLU A 66 2.25 46.09 5.17
C GLU A 66 0.79 45.93 4.67
N HIS A 67 -0.13 45.82 5.65
CA HIS A 67 -1.37 46.60 5.92
C HIS A 67 -2.39 47.00 4.80
N PRO A 68 -3.67 47.24 5.18
CA PRO A 68 -4.84 46.58 4.61
C PRO A 68 -5.69 47.52 3.73
N THR A 69 -6.46 46.96 2.79
CA THR A 69 -7.74 47.58 2.39
C THR A 69 -8.72 46.53 1.87
N ASP A 70 -9.98 46.91 2.01
CA ASP A 70 -11.19 46.11 1.96
C ASP A 70 -11.53 45.51 0.59
N VAL A 71 -12.59 44.68 0.60
CA VAL A 71 -13.67 44.60 -0.40
C VAL A 71 -13.86 43.22 -1.07
N GLN A 72 -14.98 42.61 -0.66
CA GLN A 72 -15.96 41.78 -1.40
C GLN A 72 -15.77 40.26 -1.60
N SER A 73 -16.79 39.60 -1.02
CA SER A 73 -17.41 38.31 -1.34
C SER A 73 -17.19 37.77 -2.76
N ASP A 74 -16.72 36.52 -2.85
CA ASP A 74 -17.27 35.56 -3.81
C ASP A 74 -17.28 34.16 -3.19
N GLY A 75 -18.38 33.45 -3.44
CA GLY A 75 -18.70 32.17 -2.85
C GLY A 75 -17.76 31.06 -3.29
N GLY A 76 -17.28 30.27 -2.33
CA GLY A 76 -16.46 29.12 -2.66
C GLY A 76 -16.06 28.34 -1.42
N ASN A 77 -17.01 27.59 -0.85
CA ASN A 77 -16.71 26.53 0.11
C ASN A 77 -15.93 25.40 -0.60
N ARG A 78 -14.68 25.66 -0.98
CA ARG A 78 -13.74 24.62 -1.37
C ARG A 78 -13.37 23.92 -0.08
N ALA A 79 -14.09 22.83 0.18
CA ALA A 79 -13.76 21.82 1.16
C ALA A 79 -12.24 21.66 1.20
N ARG A 80 -11.66 22.11 2.32
CA ARG A 80 -10.26 21.99 2.71
C ARG A 80 -9.65 20.76 2.06
N ALA A 81 -8.84 20.96 1.01
CA ALA A 81 -8.27 19.86 0.22
C ALA A 81 -7.61 18.84 1.17
N LYS A 82 -8.27 17.70 1.37
CA LYS A 82 -7.83 16.66 2.30
C LYS A 82 -6.52 16.11 1.76
N LYS A 83 -5.39 16.43 2.41
CA LYS A 83 -4.06 15.98 1.98
C LYS A 83 -3.95 14.46 2.07
N ALA A 84 -3.31 13.85 1.07
CA ALA A 84 -2.97 12.42 1.07
C ALA A 84 -2.13 12.05 2.31
N TYR A 85 -2.10 10.76 2.67
CA TYR A 85 -1.15 10.29 3.68
C TYR A 85 0.28 10.63 3.28
N ALA A 86 1.07 11.15 4.23
CA ALA A 86 2.51 11.12 4.10
C ALA A 86 2.97 9.65 3.98
N PRO A 87 3.98 9.32 3.16
CA PRO A 87 4.43 7.93 2.96
C PRO A 87 4.69 7.18 4.27
N ASP A 88 5.29 7.85 5.24
CA ASP A 88 5.60 7.27 6.56
C ASP A 88 4.34 6.96 7.39
N ALA A 89 3.29 7.76 7.23
CA ALA A 89 2.02 7.54 7.93
C ALA A 89 1.31 6.29 7.39
N LEU A 90 1.31 6.08 6.07
CA LEU A 90 0.77 4.86 5.48
C LEU A 90 1.57 3.62 5.91
N ALA A 91 2.89 3.70 5.88
CA ALA A 91 3.74 2.59 6.32
C ALA A 91 3.51 2.24 7.81
N ARG A 92 3.28 3.26 8.66
CA ARG A 92 2.89 3.06 10.07
C ARG A 92 1.54 2.39 10.21
N LEU A 93 0.54 2.79 9.41
CA LEU A 93 -0.79 2.19 9.44
C LEU A 93 -0.76 0.72 9.03
N VAL A 94 -0.06 0.39 7.95
CA VAL A 94 0.11 -1.00 7.51
C VAL A 94 0.76 -1.84 8.61
N ARG A 95 1.82 -1.33 9.24
CA ARG A 95 2.45 -2.02 10.39
C ARG A 95 1.48 -2.20 11.55
N GLN A 96 0.73 -1.15 11.92
CA GLN A 96 -0.19 -1.22 13.05
C GLN A 96 -1.34 -2.20 12.79
N GLY A 97 -1.93 -2.18 11.60
CA GLY A 97 -2.97 -3.12 11.19
C GLY A 97 -2.47 -4.56 11.21
N MET A 98 -1.24 -4.80 10.76
CA MET A 98 -0.61 -6.13 10.84
C MET A 98 -0.41 -6.60 12.27
N LYS A 99 0.06 -5.73 13.16
CA LYS A 99 0.19 -6.07 14.59
C LYS A 99 -1.15 -6.44 15.21
N GLN A 100 -2.19 -5.70 14.87
CA GLN A 100 -3.54 -5.97 15.37
C GLN A 100 -4.06 -7.32 14.87
N LEU A 101 -4.03 -7.55 13.55
CA LEU A 101 -4.49 -8.80 12.94
C LEU A 101 -3.71 -10.00 13.44
N ALA A 102 -2.38 -9.89 13.54
CA ALA A 102 -1.55 -10.96 14.08
C ALA A 102 -1.98 -11.31 15.51
N GLY A 103 -2.16 -10.30 16.37
CA GLY A 103 -2.61 -10.52 17.75
C GLY A 103 -4.03 -11.11 17.84
N GLU A 104 -4.96 -10.71 16.98
CA GLU A 104 -6.30 -11.28 16.92
C GLU A 104 -6.27 -12.76 16.49
N LEU A 105 -5.49 -13.09 15.45
CA LEU A 105 -5.35 -14.46 14.97
C LEU A 105 -4.63 -15.38 15.96
N LEU A 106 -3.65 -14.85 16.69
CA LEU A 106 -3.01 -15.60 17.78
C LEU A 106 -4.01 -15.91 18.90
N ARG A 107 -4.81 -14.91 19.33
CA ARG A 107 -5.85 -15.10 20.36
C ARG A 107 -6.94 -16.08 19.92
N ALA A 108 -7.29 -16.07 18.63
CA ALA A 108 -8.25 -17.00 18.05
C ALA A 108 -7.68 -18.42 17.86
N GLY A 109 -6.40 -18.65 18.17
CA GLY A 109 -5.74 -19.96 18.00
C GLY A 109 -5.44 -20.34 16.54
N VAL A 110 -5.57 -19.39 15.61
CA VAL A 110 -5.31 -19.61 14.17
C VAL A 110 -3.82 -19.57 13.87
N LEU A 111 -3.07 -18.71 14.56
CA LEU A 111 -1.61 -18.64 14.45
C LEU A 111 -0.92 -19.27 15.65
N SER A 112 0.18 -19.98 15.38
CA SER A 112 1.14 -20.35 16.43
C SER A 112 1.90 -19.10 16.90
N HIS A 113 2.53 -19.19 18.07
CA HIS A 113 3.36 -18.11 18.62
C HIS A 113 4.54 -17.76 17.69
N ASP A 114 5.12 -18.77 17.05
CA ASP A 114 6.22 -18.59 16.09
C ASP A 114 5.73 -17.89 14.80
N ALA A 115 4.61 -18.35 14.23
CA ALA A 115 4.01 -17.72 13.06
C ALA A 115 3.58 -16.27 13.34
N HIS A 116 3.11 -16.00 14.56
CA HIS A 116 2.81 -14.66 15.03
C HIS A 116 4.07 -13.77 15.07
N ALA A 117 5.17 -14.26 15.65
CA ALA A 117 6.43 -13.52 15.71
C ALA A 117 6.96 -13.18 14.31
N GLN A 118 6.98 -14.15 13.39
CA GLN A 118 7.39 -13.93 12.00
C GLN A 118 6.49 -12.89 11.28
N LEU A 119 5.19 -12.92 11.55
CA LEU A 119 4.24 -11.98 10.97
C LEU A 119 4.45 -10.54 11.47
N LEU A 120 4.93 -10.35 12.70
CA LEU A 120 5.24 -9.03 13.26
C LEU A 120 6.51 -8.40 12.65
N GLU A 121 7.45 -9.22 12.19
CA GLU A 121 8.67 -8.79 11.50
C GLU A 121 8.42 -8.45 10.01
N THR A 122 7.24 -8.82 9.50
CA THR A 122 6.84 -8.63 8.11
C THR A 122 6.61 -7.14 7.80
N SER A 123 7.31 -6.63 6.78
CA SER A 123 7.20 -5.23 6.30
C SER A 123 6.46 -5.12 4.96
N ALA A 124 6.29 -3.90 4.45
CA ALA A 124 5.76 -3.66 3.10
C ALA A 124 6.55 -4.44 2.01
N HIS A 125 7.84 -4.69 2.25
CA HIS A 125 8.66 -5.51 1.35
C HIS A 125 8.24 -6.98 1.36
N ALA A 126 7.85 -7.53 2.51
CA ALA A 126 7.42 -8.92 2.60
C ALA A 126 6.11 -9.15 1.84
N PHE A 127 5.14 -8.21 1.89
CA PHE A 127 3.96 -8.27 1.01
C PHE A 127 4.33 -8.28 -0.47
N ARG A 128 5.29 -7.43 -0.86
CA ARG A 128 5.81 -7.41 -2.23
C ARG A 128 6.41 -8.75 -2.63
N HIS A 129 7.16 -9.38 -1.72
CA HIS A 129 7.73 -10.71 -1.92
C HIS A 129 6.64 -11.79 -2.04
N THR A 130 5.68 -11.84 -1.12
CA THR A 130 4.56 -12.80 -1.18
C THR A 130 3.77 -12.65 -2.48
N PHE A 131 3.47 -11.42 -2.91
CA PHE A 131 2.82 -11.17 -4.19
C PHE A 131 3.66 -11.69 -5.36
N GLY A 132 4.93 -11.31 -5.45
CA GLY A 132 5.81 -11.71 -6.55
C GLY A 132 5.97 -13.22 -6.67
N THR A 133 6.21 -13.90 -5.55
CA THR A 133 6.32 -15.36 -5.48
C THR A 133 5.02 -16.04 -5.91
N ARG A 134 3.86 -15.59 -5.39
CA ARG A 134 2.56 -16.18 -5.73
C ARG A 134 2.12 -15.89 -7.16
N ALA A 135 2.51 -14.76 -7.74
CA ALA A 135 2.19 -14.44 -9.13
C ALA A 135 2.95 -15.35 -10.09
N VAL A 136 4.24 -15.59 -9.84
CA VAL A 136 5.05 -16.52 -10.63
C VAL A 136 4.55 -17.96 -10.48
N ALA A 137 4.22 -18.40 -9.27
CA ALA A 137 3.65 -19.72 -9.02
C ALA A 137 2.26 -19.95 -9.67
N ARG A 138 1.62 -18.89 -10.17
CA ARG A 138 0.36 -18.92 -10.92
C ARG A 138 0.56 -18.60 -12.40
N ASP A 139 1.76 -18.86 -12.90
CA ASP A 139 2.16 -18.70 -14.30
C ASP A 139 2.00 -17.28 -14.87
N MET A 140 1.97 -16.25 -14.02
CA MET A 140 2.02 -14.87 -14.50
C MET A 140 3.38 -14.62 -15.16
N PRO A 141 3.43 -14.15 -16.43
CA PRO A 141 4.69 -13.89 -17.11
C PRO A 141 5.59 -12.93 -16.33
N ILE A 142 6.88 -13.23 -16.27
CA ILE A 142 7.83 -12.51 -15.39
C ILE A 142 7.94 -11.02 -15.73
N ASP A 143 7.78 -10.64 -17.01
CA ASP A 143 7.77 -9.26 -17.47
C ASP A 143 6.51 -8.51 -16.99
N VAL A 144 5.38 -9.20 -16.90
CA VAL A 144 4.14 -8.68 -16.31
C VAL A 144 4.32 -8.48 -14.81
N VAL A 145 4.85 -9.48 -14.09
CA VAL A 145 5.16 -9.37 -12.64
C VAL A 145 6.10 -8.19 -12.38
N GLN A 146 7.16 -8.04 -13.18
CA GLN A 146 8.10 -6.92 -13.08
C GLN A 146 7.41 -5.57 -13.27
N ARG A 147 6.52 -5.45 -14.26
CA ARG A 147 5.79 -4.22 -14.57
C ARG A 147 4.83 -3.85 -13.44
N VAL A 148 4.07 -4.82 -12.93
CA VAL A 148 3.13 -4.65 -11.79
C VAL A 148 3.88 -4.25 -10.52
N LEU A 149 4.99 -4.94 -10.21
CA LEU A 149 5.83 -4.62 -9.06
C LEU A 149 6.64 -3.33 -9.27
N GLY A 150 6.70 -2.77 -10.46
CA GLY A 150 7.43 -1.53 -10.71
C GLY A 150 8.95 -1.67 -10.64
N HIS A 151 9.51 -2.88 -10.77
CA HIS A 151 10.95 -3.12 -10.70
C HIS A 151 11.67 -2.52 -11.93
N ALA A 152 12.84 -1.92 -11.70
CA ALA A 152 13.63 -1.29 -12.76
C ALA A 152 14.32 -2.30 -13.67
N SER A 153 14.58 -3.52 -13.18
CA SER A 153 15.22 -4.60 -13.92
C SER A 153 14.52 -5.95 -13.66
N LEU A 154 14.69 -6.87 -14.61
CA LEU A 154 14.23 -8.26 -14.47
C LEU A 154 15.06 -9.03 -13.42
N GLN A 155 16.31 -8.62 -13.17
CA GLN A 155 17.20 -9.24 -12.19
C GLN A 155 16.63 -9.23 -10.76
N THR A 156 15.92 -8.17 -10.37
CA THR A 156 15.24 -8.13 -9.05
C THR A 156 14.00 -9.02 -9.03
N THR A 157 13.43 -9.34 -10.17
CA THR A 157 12.21 -10.16 -10.31
C THR A 157 12.54 -11.65 -10.47
N SER A 158 13.71 -11.99 -11.00
CA SER A 158 14.17 -13.37 -11.19
C SER A 158 14.34 -14.14 -9.88
N ILE A 159 14.45 -13.45 -8.74
CA ILE A 159 14.44 -14.07 -7.41
C ILE A 159 13.17 -14.93 -7.19
N TYR A 160 12.03 -14.53 -7.77
CA TYR A 160 10.77 -15.25 -7.62
C TYR A 160 10.74 -16.53 -8.45
N VAL A 161 11.30 -16.50 -9.66
CA VAL A 161 11.45 -17.69 -10.51
C VAL A 161 12.41 -18.70 -9.88
N ARG A 162 13.54 -18.23 -9.32
CA ARG A 162 14.47 -19.11 -8.61
C ARG A 162 13.81 -19.78 -7.40
N ALA A 163 13.03 -19.04 -6.63
CA ALA A 163 12.30 -19.59 -5.49
C ALA A 163 11.25 -20.64 -5.91
N GLU A 164 10.53 -20.42 -7.02
CA GLU A 164 9.58 -21.41 -7.55
C GLU A 164 10.27 -22.66 -8.08
N ARG A 165 11.36 -22.49 -8.83
CA ARG A 165 12.17 -23.62 -9.32
C ARG A 165 12.72 -24.46 -8.17
N GLN A 166 13.18 -23.83 -7.08
CA GLN A 166 13.66 -24.56 -5.91
C GLN A 166 12.54 -25.39 -5.28
N ARG A 167 11.34 -24.80 -5.07
CA ARG A 167 10.18 -25.54 -4.55
C ARG A 167 9.79 -26.73 -5.42
N MET A 168 9.82 -26.57 -6.74
CA MET A 168 9.55 -27.66 -7.69
C MET A 168 10.57 -28.79 -7.54
N LEU A 169 11.86 -28.48 -7.40
CA LEU A 169 12.91 -29.47 -7.19
C LEU A 169 12.74 -30.20 -5.85
N ASP A 170 12.46 -29.47 -4.77
CA ASP A 170 12.27 -30.04 -3.43
C ASP A 170 11.04 -30.98 -3.40
N ALA A 171 9.93 -30.57 -4.04
CA ALA A 171 8.71 -31.37 -4.12
C ALA A 171 8.93 -32.65 -4.97
N ALA A 172 9.64 -32.55 -6.10
CA ALA A 172 10.00 -33.70 -6.90
C ALA A 172 10.90 -34.67 -6.12
N ALA A 173 11.90 -34.15 -5.40
CA ALA A 173 12.79 -34.97 -4.58
C ALA A 173 12.02 -35.74 -3.49
N GLN A 174 11.06 -35.08 -2.82
CA GLN A 174 10.18 -35.73 -1.85
C GLN A 174 9.36 -36.86 -2.49
N TYR A 175 8.69 -36.58 -3.61
CA TYR A 175 7.88 -37.56 -4.33
C TYR A 175 8.70 -38.81 -4.71
N TYR A 176 9.89 -38.64 -5.28
CA TYR A 176 10.74 -39.77 -5.67
C TYR A 176 11.40 -40.50 -4.49
N SER A 177 11.43 -39.89 -3.28
CA SER A 177 11.92 -40.57 -2.08
C SER A 177 10.88 -41.52 -1.47
N GLU A 178 9.59 -41.26 -1.70
CA GLU A 178 8.47 -42.07 -1.21
C GLU A 178 8.19 -43.28 -2.12
N ASP A 179 8.38 -43.14 -3.43
CA ASP A 179 8.21 -44.23 -4.42
C ASP A 179 9.32 -45.31 -4.38
N GLY A 180 10.40 -45.07 -3.61
CA GLY A 180 11.58 -45.94 -3.53
C GLY A 180 11.69 -46.81 -2.27
N SER A 181 10.66 -46.85 -1.41
CA SER A 181 10.64 -47.64 -0.15
C SER A 181 9.72 -48.86 -0.22
#